data_AF-A0A0H3KVX8-F1
#
_entry.id   AF-A0A0H3KVX8-F1
#
_cell.length_a   1.000
_cell.length_b   1.000
_cell.length_c   1.000
_cell.angle_alpha   90.00
_cell.angle_beta   90.00
_cell.angle_gamma   90.00
#
_symmetry.space_group_name_H-M   'P 1'
#
loop_
_entity.id
_entity.type
_entity.pdbx_description
1 polymer ?
#
loop_
_entity_poly.entity_id
_entity_poly.type
_entity_poly.pdbx_seq_one_letter_code
_entity_poly.pdbx_strand_id
1 'polypeptide(L)'
;MAYSLTHSLAMKKVGDRLKELLHAHPNYGERGQSKLSRDTGVPQPTISRILRGGSVPEMETLAALAIPFGVTCEWLLTERGPKFVAELYSPQPHDRAADAPRPLPLHVQNLISEIKRANEAGVSEEVFAAVATLLRAIPAQASCADDGDLPHLQP
;
A
#
# COMPACT_ATOMS: atom_id res chain seq x y z
N MET A 1 30.15 22.56 6.52
CA MET A 1 29.93 21.10 6.55
C MET A 1 30.16 20.55 5.15
N ALA A 2 31.32 19.92 4.93
CA ALA A 2 31.73 19.41 3.63
C ALA A 2 31.26 17.96 3.48
N TYR A 3 30.05 17.76 2.93
CA TYR A 3 29.55 16.41 2.65
C TYR A 3 30.06 15.95 1.28
N SER A 4 31.29 15.44 1.31
CA SER A 4 31.80 14.31 0.52
C SER A 4 31.47 14.26 -0.98
N LEU A 5 32.24 15.02 -1.76
CA LEU A 5 32.43 14.81 -3.20
C LEU A 5 33.02 13.41 -3.52
N THR A 6 33.61 12.74 -2.52
CA THR A 6 34.16 11.38 -2.59
C THR A 6 33.11 10.27 -2.52
N HIS A 7 31.89 10.53 -2.03
CA HIS A 7 30.82 9.54 -1.98
C HIS A 7 30.23 9.22 -3.38
N SER A 8 30.51 10.06 -4.38
CA SER A 8 30.04 9.94 -5.76
C SER A 8 30.67 8.81 -6.58
N LEU A 9 31.78 8.19 -6.12
CA LEU A 9 32.57 7.26 -6.93
C LEU A 9 32.17 5.78 -6.77
N ALA A 10 31.39 5.43 -5.75
CA ALA A 10 30.99 4.05 -5.46
C ALA A 10 29.47 3.80 -5.49
N MET A 11 28.66 4.85 -5.72
CA MET A 11 27.21 4.69 -5.93
C MET A 11 26.98 4.29 -7.39
N LYS A 12 26.14 3.28 -7.63
CA LYS A 12 25.74 2.93 -8.99
C LYS A 12 25.12 4.16 -9.67
N LYS A 13 25.22 4.32 -10.98
CA LYS A 13 24.43 5.35 -11.67
C LYS A 13 22.99 4.87 -11.83
N VAL A 14 22.06 5.79 -12.09
CA VAL A 14 20.66 5.44 -12.41
C VAL A 14 20.59 4.40 -13.53
N GLY A 15 21.47 4.54 -14.55
CA GLY A 15 21.60 3.58 -15.63
C GLY A 15 21.99 2.17 -15.18
N ASP A 16 22.92 2.05 -14.23
CA ASP A 16 23.36 0.73 -13.75
C ASP A 16 22.25 0.03 -12.96
N ARG A 17 21.52 0.78 -12.11
CA ARG A 17 20.35 0.27 -11.38
C ARG A 17 19.22 -0.14 -12.33
N LEU A 18 18.92 0.67 -13.34
CA LEU A 18 17.92 0.34 -14.34
C LEU A 18 18.32 -0.90 -15.16
N LYS A 19 19.61 -1.06 -15.46
CA LYS A 19 20.16 -2.24 -16.15
C LYS A 19 20.00 -3.50 -15.30
N GLU A 20 20.27 -3.41 -14.00
CA GLU A 20 20.04 -4.50 -13.05
C GLU A 20 18.58 -4.93 -13.02
N LEU A 21 17.65 -3.97 -12.96
CA LEU A 21 16.21 -4.24 -13.00
C LEU A 21 15.78 -4.91 -14.31
N LEU A 22 16.29 -4.44 -15.46
CA LEU A 22 15.99 -5.02 -16.77
C LEU A 22 16.44 -6.48 -16.87
N HIS A 23 17.59 -6.83 -16.29
CA HIS A 23 18.12 -8.20 -16.29
C HIS A 23 17.39 -9.11 -15.29
N ALA A 24 17.06 -8.59 -14.10
CA ALA A 24 16.41 -9.38 -13.06
C ALA A 24 14.92 -9.62 -13.33
N HIS A 25 14.27 -8.72 -14.06
CA HIS A 25 12.84 -8.78 -14.27
C HIS A 25 12.46 -9.75 -15.41
N PRO A 26 11.62 -10.77 -15.16
CA PRO A 26 11.35 -11.85 -16.10
C PRO A 26 10.73 -11.37 -17.42
N ASN A 27 10.03 -10.23 -17.39
CA ASN A 27 9.34 -9.71 -18.56
C ASN A 27 10.25 -8.94 -19.54
N TYR A 28 11.46 -8.53 -19.15
CA TYR A 28 12.26 -7.60 -19.94
C TYR A 28 13.42 -8.26 -20.69
N GLY A 29 14.24 -9.11 -20.08
CA GLY A 29 15.22 -9.96 -20.79
C GLY A 29 16.10 -9.24 -21.84
N GLU A 30 16.52 -9.94 -22.89
CA GLU A 30 17.44 -9.40 -23.93
C GLU A 30 16.86 -8.22 -24.73
N ARG A 31 15.52 -8.18 -24.93
CA ARG A 31 14.82 -7.10 -25.65
C ARG A 31 14.18 -6.08 -24.70
N GLY A 32 14.72 -5.97 -23.49
CA GLY A 32 14.10 -5.22 -22.40
C GLY A 32 13.87 -3.75 -22.67
N GLN A 33 14.75 -3.09 -23.41
CA GLN A 33 14.61 -1.66 -23.70
C GLN A 33 13.42 -1.35 -24.62
N SER A 34 13.21 -2.13 -25.68
CA SER A 34 12.10 -1.90 -26.62
C SER A 34 10.76 -2.18 -25.95
N LYS A 35 10.69 -3.19 -25.09
CA LYS A 35 9.49 -3.49 -24.32
C LYS A 35 9.24 -2.43 -23.25
N LEU A 36 10.25 -2.05 -22.47
CA LEU A 36 10.15 -1.00 -21.46
C LEU A 36 9.71 0.34 -22.09
N SER A 37 10.19 0.65 -23.29
CA SER A 37 9.75 1.84 -24.04
C SER A 37 8.24 1.83 -24.31
N ARG A 38 7.68 0.68 -24.69
CA ARG A 38 6.23 0.53 -24.91
C ARG A 38 5.44 0.60 -23.61
N ASP A 39 5.96 -0.02 -22.56
CA ASP A 39 5.27 -0.13 -21.28
C ASP A 39 5.28 1.20 -20.51
N THR A 40 6.28 2.07 -20.75
CA THR A 40 6.45 3.35 -20.03
C THR A 40 6.16 4.59 -20.86
N GLY A 41 6.07 4.46 -22.19
CA GLY A 41 6.00 5.59 -23.11
C GLY A 41 7.32 6.37 -23.27
N VAL A 42 8.37 6.01 -22.51
CA VAL A 42 9.68 6.66 -22.63
C VAL A 42 10.37 6.18 -23.91
N PRO A 43 10.86 7.08 -24.79
CA PRO A 43 11.52 6.66 -26.03
C PRO A 43 12.73 5.76 -25.78
N GLN A 44 12.87 4.68 -26.55
CA GLN A 44 14.02 3.77 -26.45
C GLN A 44 15.38 4.48 -26.55
N PRO A 45 15.60 5.51 -27.40
CA PRO A 45 16.86 6.26 -27.40
C PRO A 45 17.16 6.94 -26.05
N THR A 46 16.12 7.43 -25.36
CA THR A 46 16.21 8.01 -24.02
C THR A 46 16.62 6.96 -23.00
N ILE A 47 15.95 5.80 -22.99
CA ILE A 47 16.32 4.66 -22.13
C ILE A 47 17.77 4.25 -22.37
N SER A 48 18.17 4.12 -23.63
CA SER A 48 19.55 3.76 -24.01
C SER A 48 20.58 4.79 -23.53
N ARG A 49 20.26 6.09 -23.53
CA ARG A 49 21.13 7.15 -23.01
C ARG A 49 21.28 7.07 -21.48
N ILE A 50 20.18 6.81 -20.78
CA ILE A 50 20.16 6.63 -19.32
C ILE A 50 21.03 5.42 -18.94
N LEU A 51 20.86 4.28 -19.62
CA LEU A 51 21.64 3.06 -19.39
C LEU A 51 23.14 3.22 -19.64
N ARG A 52 23.53 4.13 -20.54
CA ARG A 52 24.93 4.50 -20.79
C ARG A 52 25.48 5.50 -19.77
N GLY A 53 24.65 6.01 -18.86
CA GLY A 53 25.05 6.97 -17.84
C GLY A 53 25.30 8.38 -18.38
N GLY A 54 24.67 8.74 -19.52
CA GLY A 54 24.89 10.02 -20.20
C GLY A 54 24.23 11.23 -19.54
N SER A 55 23.13 11.03 -18.80
CA SER A 55 22.43 12.11 -18.08
C SER A 55 21.50 11.53 -17.01
N VAL A 56 21.26 12.32 -15.94
CA VAL A 56 20.19 12.03 -14.97
C VAL A 56 18.85 12.31 -15.65
N PRO A 57 17.88 11.37 -15.64
CA PRO A 57 16.56 11.61 -16.23
C PRO A 57 15.76 12.63 -15.42
N GLU A 58 14.83 13.30 -16.10
CA GLU A 58 13.82 14.13 -15.44
C GLU A 58 12.92 13.29 -14.53
N MET A 59 12.31 13.92 -13.52
CA MET A 59 11.48 13.23 -12.52
C MET A 59 10.33 12.46 -13.17
N GLU A 60 9.68 13.03 -14.19
CA GLU A 60 8.58 12.37 -14.92
C GLU A 60 9.08 11.09 -15.62
N THR A 61 10.23 11.16 -16.29
CA THR A 61 10.86 10.01 -16.94
C THR A 61 11.29 8.96 -15.91
N LEU A 62 11.86 9.39 -14.79
CA LEU A 62 12.27 8.51 -13.71
C LEU A 62 11.07 7.77 -13.11
N ALA A 63 9.97 8.47 -12.86
CA ALA A 63 8.73 7.90 -12.33
C ALA A 63 8.13 6.88 -13.31
N ALA A 64 8.05 7.23 -14.60
CA ALA A 64 7.56 6.32 -15.64
C ALA A 64 8.40 5.03 -15.70
N LEU A 65 9.73 5.13 -15.56
CA LEU A 65 10.63 3.98 -15.56
C LEU A 65 10.55 3.14 -14.27
N ALA A 66 10.18 3.74 -13.14
CA ALA A 66 10.11 3.05 -11.85
C ALA A 66 8.86 2.17 -11.72
N ILE A 67 7.73 2.60 -12.29
CA ILE A 67 6.41 1.94 -12.17
C ILE A 67 6.44 0.46 -12.57
N PRO A 68 6.98 0.05 -13.74
CA PRO A 68 6.90 -1.35 -14.16
C PRO A 68 7.71 -2.31 -13.28
N PHE A 69 8.64 -1.79 -12.47
CA PHE A 69 9.45 -2.59 -11.56
C PHE A 69 8.97 -2.48 -10.10
N GLY A 70 7.95 -1.66 -9.82
CA GLY A 70 7.44 -1.43 -8.46
C GLY A 70 8.47 -0.82 -7.51
N VAL A 71 9.49 -0.13 -8.04
CA VAL A 71 10.55 0.49 -7.25
C VAL A 71 10.24 1.95 -6.94
N THR A 72 10.86 2.50 -5.89
CA THR A 72 10.72 3.91 -5.55
C THR A 72 11.62 4.79 -6.43
N CYS A 73 11.18 6.01 -6.74
CA CYS A 73 11.99 6.99 -7.48
C CYS A 73 13.26 7.38 -6.70
N GLU A 74 13.14 7.50 -5.37
CA GLU A 74 14.27 7.84 -4.50
C GLU A 74 15.38 6.79 -4.61
N TRP A 75 15.04 5.50 -4.51
CA TRP A 75 16.00 4.42 -4.63
C TRP A 75 16.59 4.35 -6.03
N LEU A 76 15.77 4.48 -7.08
CA LEU A 76 16.25 4.43 -8.45
C LEU A 76 17.22 5.59 -8.76
N LEU A 77 16.98 6.76 -8.18
CA LEU A 77 17.82 7.93 -8.37
C LEU A 77 19.10 7.89 -7.54
N THR A 78 18.98 7.55 -6.25
CA THR A 78 20.02 7.80 -5.24
C THR A 78 20.56 6.55 -4.56
N GLU A 79 19.94 5.38 -4.78
CA GLU A 79 20.21 4.13 -4.04
C GLU A 79 19.90 4.21 -2.53
N ARG A 80 19.12 5.21 -2.11
CA ARG A 80 18.70 5.40 -0.72
C ARG A 80 17.23 5.04 -0.54
N GLY A 81 16.86 4.81 0.71
CA GLY A 81 15.50 4.50 1.09
C GLY A 81 15.06 3.09 0.67
N PRO A 82 13.77 2.77 0.85
CA PRO A 82 13.20 1.48 0.48
C PRO A 82 13.26 1.31 -1.04
N LYS A 83 13.65 0.10 -1.48
CA LYS A 83 13.77 -0.22 -2.90
C LYS A 83 12.39 -0.33 -3.53
N PHE A 84 11.49 -1.05 -2.86
CA PHE A 84 10.17 -1.36 -3.39
C PHE A 84 9.10 -0.51 -2.73
N VAL A 85 8.10 -0.11 -3.53
CA VAL A 85 6.94 0.64 -3.02
C VAL A 85 6.19 -0.16 -1.94
N ALA A 86 6.16 -1.49 -2.06
CA ALA A 86 5.56 -2.37 -1.05
C ALA A 86 6.22 -2.27 0.34
N GLU A 87 7.51 -1.91 0.42
CA GLU A 87 8.22 -1.75 1.68
C GLU A 87 7.79 -0.47 2.43
N LEU A 88 7.30 0.56 1.70
CA LEU A 88 6.74 1.78 2.31
C LEU A 88 5.42 1.52 3.04
N TYR A 89 4.64 0.57 2.54
CA TYR A 89 3.33 0.20 3.08
C TYR A 89 3.37 -1.09 3.90
N SER A 90 4.54 -1.74 3.97
CA SER A 90 4.74 -2.84 4.90
C SER A 90 4.64 -2.25 6.31
N PRO A 91 3.73 -2.74 7.16
CA PRO A 91 3.68 -2.33 8.55
C PRO A 91 4.98 -2.80 9.20
N GLN A 92 6.01 -1.95 9.20
CA GLN A 92 7.19 -2.19 9.99
C GLN A 92 6.75 -2.29 11.46
N PRO A 93 7.24 -3.26 12.23
CA PRO A 93 6.96 -3.38 13.66
C PRO A 93 7.48 -2.20 14.51
N HIS A 94 8.12 -1.20 13.91
CA HIS A 94 8.75 -0.07 14.59
C HIS A 94 7.93 1.22 14.63
N ASP A 95 6.74 1.26 14.01
CA ASP A 95 5.82 2.42 14.12
C ASP A 95 4.67 2.19 15.13
N ARG A 96 4.86 1.25 16.07
CA ARG A 96 3.92 1.01 17.18
C ARG A 96 4.11 1.94 18.39
N ALA A 97 5.09 2.84 18.37
CA ALA A 97 5.38 3.71 19.50
C ALA A 97 4.48 4.95 19.59
N ALA A 98 3.81 5.34 18.49
CA ALA A 98 2.97 6.55 18.46
C ALA A 98 1.46 6.28 18.38
N ASP A 99 1.03 5.07 18.02
CA ASP A 99 -0.38 4.69 18.08
C ASP A 99 -0.55 3.61 19.16
N ALA A 100 -0.80 4.07 20.38
CA ALA A 100 -1.27 3.18 21.44
C ALA A 100 -2.47 2.40 20.89
N PRO A 101 -2.57 1.07 21.08
CA PRO A 101 -3.71 0.30 20.58
C PRO A 101 -4.97 0.97 21.11
N ARG A 102 -5.74 1.64 20.24
CA ARG A 102 -6.99 2.25 20.66
C ARG A 102 -7.80 1.10 21.26
N PRO A 103 -8.13 1.14 22.56
CA PRO A 103 -8.86 0.04 23.18
C PRO A 103 -10.11 -0.20 22.35
N LEU A 104 -10.36 -1.46 21.99
CA LEU A 104 -11.58 -1.82 21.30
C LEU A 104 -12.76 -1.23 22.11
N PRO A 105 -13.79 -0.68 21.47
CA PRO A 105 -14.97 -0.22 22.18
C PRO A 105 -15.47 -1.29 23.15
N LEU A 106 -15.90 -0.90 24.36
CA LEU A 106 -16.22 -1.83 25.47
C LEU A 106 -17.19 -2.96 25.05
N HIS A 107 -18.15 -2.64 24.18
CA HIS A 107 -19.11 -3.62 23.65
C HIS A 107 -18.43 -4.73 22.82
N VAL A 108 -17.40 -4.39 22.05
CA VAL A 108 -16.62 -5.37 21.25
C VAL A 108 -15.79 -6.24 22.19
N GLN A 109 -15.21 -5.67 23.25
CA GLN A 109 -14.45 -6.45 24.24
C GLN A 109 -15.35 -7.45 24.97
N ASN A 110 -16.54 -7.02 25.39
CA ASN A 110 -17.52 -7.88 26.05
C ASN A 110 -18.01 -9.00 25.12
N LEU A 111 -18.25 -8.70 23.85
CA LEU A 111 -18.62 -9.70 22.85
C LEU A 111 -17.52 -10.75 22.67
N ILE A 112 -16.26 -10.32 22.56
CA ILE A 112 -15.11 -11.23 22.43
C ILE A 112 -14.98 -12.13 23.66
N SER A 113 -15.16 -11.60 24.87
CA SER A 113 -15.11 -12.42 26.08
C SER A 113 -16.23 -13.45 26.14
N GLU A 114 -17.43 -13.11 25.68
CA GLU A 114 -18.56 -14.04 25.69
C GLU A 114 -18.39 -15.14 24.63
N ILE A 115 -17.87 -14.80 23.44
CA ILE A 115 -17.53 -15.78 22.40
C ILE A 115 -16.49 -16.79 22.92
N LYS A 116 -15.45 -16.30 23.61
CA LYS A 116 -14.44 -17.18 24.22
C LYS A 116 -15.03 -18.11 25.27
N ARG A 117 -15.89 -17.58 26.15
CA ARG A 117 -16.57 -18.37 27.18
C ARG A 117 -17.50 -19.42 26.56
N ALA A 118 -18.24 -19.08 25.52
CA ALA A 118 -19.09 -20.03 24.80
C ALA A 118 -18.28 -21.15 24.13
N ASN A 119 -17.10 -20.83 23.60
CA ASN A 119 -16.19 -21.81 23.03
C ASN A 119 -15.62 -22.75 24.11
N GLU A 120 -15.25 -22.22 25.28
CA GLU A 120 -14.79 -23.02 26.43
C GLU A 120 -15.90 -23.89 27.02
N ALA A 121 -17.15 -23.42 26.98
CA ALA A 121 -18.33 -24.17 27.40
C ALA A 121 -18.75 -25.27 26.40
N GLY A 122 -18.07 -25.38 25.25
CA GLY A 122 -18.34 -26.42 24.25
C GLY A 122 -19.68 -26.25 23.54
N VAL A 123 -20.14 -25.00 23.33
CA VAL A 123 -21.39 -24.74 22.61
C VAL A 123 -21.31 -25.35 21.21
N SER A 124 -22.23 -26.27 20.92
CA SER A 124 -22.30 -26.98 19.63
C SER A 124 -22.61 -26.01 18.48
N GLU A 125 -22.05 -26.31 17.30
CA GLU A 125 -22.28 -25.58 16.05
C GLU A 125 -23.77 -25.49 15.70
N GLU A 126 -24.56 -26.51 16.07
CA GLU A 126 -26.03 -26.52 15.89
C GLU A 126 -26.73 -25.43 16.72
N VAL A 127 -26.27 -25.20 17.94
CA VAL A 127 -26.81 -24.17 18.85
C VAL A 127 -26.47 -22.79 18.30
N PHE A 128 -25.23 -22.61 17.82
CA PHE A 128 -24.82 -21.36 17.18
C PHE A 128 -25.64 -21.07 15.92
N ALA A 129 -25.90 -22.09 15.08
CA ALA A 129 -26.74 -21.96 13.89
C ALA A 129 -28.20 -21.60 14.23
N ALA A 130 -28.76 -22.19 15.29
CA ALA A 130 -30.10 -21.86 15.78
C ALA A 130 -30.19 -20.40 16.27
N VAL A 131 -29.20 -19.96 17.05
CA VAL A 131 -29.11 -18.56 17.52
C VAL A 131 -28.95 -17.59 16.35
N ALA A 132 -28.09 -17.90 15.38
CA ALA A 132 -27.92 -17.07 14.18
C ALA A 132 -29.21 -16.97 13.35
N THR A 133 -30.01 -18.03 13.31
CA THR A 133 -31.32 -18.04 12.66
C THR A 133 -32.32 -17.15 13.41
N LEU A 134 -32.36 -17.23 14.74
CA LEU A 134 -33.19 -16.37 15.57
C LEU A 134 -32.81 -14.89 15.44
N LEU A 135 -31.52 -14.56 15.43
CA LEU A 135 -31.05 -13.18 15.25
C LEU A 135 -31.45 -12.58 13.90
N ARG A 136 -31.47 -13.38 12.83
CA ARG A 136 -31.95 -12.94 11.50
C ARG A 136 -33.47 -12.75 11.44
N ALA A 137 -34.21 -13.42 12.32
CA ALA A 137 -35.66 -13.31 12.41
C ALA A 137 -36.12 -12.09 13.22
N ILE A 138 -35.20 -11.41 13.93
CA ILE A 138 -35.51 -10.14 14.58
C ILE A 138 -35.68 -9.08 13.47
N PRO A 139 -36.88 -8.54 13.25
CA PRO A 139 -37.04 -7.44 12.30
C PRO A 139 -36.18 -6.28 12.79
N ALA A 140 -35.30 -5.78 11.92
CA ALA A 140 -34.64 -4.52 12.16
C ALA A 140 -35.76 -3.49 12.36
N GLN A 141 -35.98 -3.05 13.60
CA GLN A 141 -36.83 -1.90 13.84
C GLN A 141 -36.11 -0.69 13.22
N ALA A 142 -36.36 -0.50 11.93
CA ALA A 142 -36.22 0.76 11.28
C ALA A 142 -37.09 1.74 12.08
N SER A 143 -36.42 2.69 12.72
CA SER A 143 -37.02 3.89 13.28
C SER A 143 -37.94 4.50 12.21
N CYS A 144 -39.25 4.29 12.36
CA CYS A 144 -40.27 4.95 11.57
C CYS A 144 -41.36 5.42 12.53
N ALA A 145 -41.21 6.68 12.94
CA ALA A 145 -42.26 7.59 13.34
C ALA A 145 -41.61 8.98 13.34
N ASP A 146 -42.16 10.04 12.78
CA ASP A 146 -43.29 10.27 11.90
C ASP A 146 -43.16 11.76 11.55
N ASP A 147 -43.34 12.10 10.30
CA ASP A 147 -43.20 13.45 9.77
C ASP A 147 -44.47 14.23 10.13
N GLY A 148 -44.42 14.99 11.22
CA GLY A 148 -45.52 15.80 11.74
C GLY A 148 -45.33 17.28 11.39
N ASP A 149 -45.64 17.62 10.14
CA ASP A 149 -45.89 18.96 9.60
C ASP A 149 -46.79 19.80 10.53
N LEU A 150 -46.47 21.07 10.79
CA LEU A 150 -47.37 22.20 11.18
C LEU A 150 -46.55 23.52 11.38
N PRO A 151 -47.17 24.72 11.28
CA PRO A 151 -46.85 25.73 10.28
C PRO A 151 -46.09 26.96 10.81
N HIS A 152 -45.61 27.77 9.87
CA HIS A 152 -44.99 29.08 10.08
C HIS A 152 -45.83 30.03 10.95
N LEU A 153 -45.24 30.58 12.01
CA LEU A 153 -45.63 31.86 12.61
C LEU A 153 -44.38 32.67 12.94
N GLN A 154 -44.17 33.74 12.16
CA GLN A 154 -43.23 34.82 12.49
C GLN A 154 -43.89 35.80 13.48
N PRO A 155 -43.13 36.45 14.37
CA PRO A 155 -43.58 37.67 15.05
C PRO A 155 -43.53 38.90 14.14
#